data_AF-A0A837KUJ3-F1
#
_entry.id   AF-A0A837KUJ3-F1
#
_cell.length_a   1.000
_cell.length_b   1.000
_cell.length_c   1.000
_cell.angle_alpha   90.00
_cell.angle_beta   90.00
_cell.angle_gamma   90.00
#
_symmetry.space_group_name_H-M   'P 1'
#
loop_
_entity.id
_entity.type
_entity.pdbx_description
1 polymer ?
#
loop_
_entity_poly.entity_id
_entity_poly.type
_entity_poly.pdbx_seq_one_letter_code
_entity_poly.pdbx_strand_id
1 'polypeptide(L)'
;MQNHIRKHIQLPHEIHFDQPDKPYGCFSNSSNHPIELEGERWTTLEHYLQAKNVFGTTSEKEIMCKALRAKVEQYPVIREILLSTGDATLIDRTSSDPNLLGRAWMEVRESLDGYQPHFYLPPWIVFPEEHPYSLFWRMGFGEDYAMHYWPWLEAMSVNARKEYDAYFPEPEDWKFEDLDEEEE
;
A
#
# COMPACT_ATOMS: atom_id res chain seq x y z
N MET A 1 -8.11 9.51 -2.58
CA MET A 1 -8.04 10.96 -2.24
C MET A 1 -9.40 11.63 -2.41
N GLN A 2 -9.70 12.76 -1.76
CA GLN A 2 -10.95 13.50 -2.03
C GLN A 2 -11.08 13.87 -3.52
N ASN A 3 -12.30 13.79 -4.05
CA ASN A 3 -12.55 14.01 -5.48
C ASN A 3 -12.15 15.40 -5.98
N HIS A 4 -12.23 16.43 -5.14
CA HIS A 4 -11.82 17.78 -5.53
C HIS A 4 -10.29 17.88 -5.61
N ILE A 5 -9.57 17.38 -4.61
CA ILE A 5 -8.10 17.31 -4.61
C ILE A 5 -7.58 16.48 -5.79
N ARG A 6 -8.20 15.32 -6.06
CA ARG A 6 -7.78 14.40 -7.12
C ARG A 6 -7.78 15.04 -8.51
N LYS A 7 -8.64 16.03 -8.76
CA LYS A 7 -8.66 16.76 -10.04
C LYS A 7 -7.42 17.60 -10.30
N HIS A 8 -6.70 17.95 -9.24
CA HIS A 8 -5.52 18.82 -9.31
C HIS A 8 -4.20 18.04 -9.29
N ILE A 9 -4.22 16.74 -8.97
CA ILE A 9 -3.02 15.89 -8.89
C ILE A 9 -3.05 14.87 -10.01
N GLN A 10 -2.13 15.01 -10.97
CA GLN A 10 -2.03 14.15 -12.16
C GLN A 10 -1.04 12.98 -11.98
N LEU A 11 -0.41 12.87 -10.81
CA LEU A 11 0.58 11.82 -10.56
C LEU A 11 -0.08 10.43 -10.51
N PRO A 12 0.56 9.41 -11.09
CA PRO A 12 0.11 8.04 -10.91
C PRO A 12 0.28 7.65 -9.44
N HIS A 13 -0.74 6.99 -8.88
CA HIS A 13 -0.70 6.48 -7.50
C HIS A 13 -0.36 5.00 -7.59
N GLU A 14 0.91 4.69 -7.90
CA GLU A 14 1.40 3.33 -8.12
C GLU A 14 2.26 2.87 -6.93
N ILE A 15 1.98 1.65 -6.45
CA ILE A 15 2.77 0.98 -5.41
C ILE A 15 3.37 -0.28 -6.02
N HIS A 16 4.70 -0.29 -6.12
CA HIS A 16 5.46 -1.45 -6.57
C HIS A 16 5.84 -2.33 -5.38
N PHE A 17 5.56 -3.63 -5.47
CA PHE A 17 5.83 -4.59 -4.38
C PHE A 17 6.60 -5.83 -4.87
N ASP A 18 7.45 -5.64 -5.89
CA ASP A 18 8.15 -6.72 -6.61
C ASP A 18 9.06 -7.57 -5.71
N GLN A 19 9.59 -7.00 -4.62
CA GLN A 19 10.59 -7.63 -3.76
C GLN A 19 10.05 -7.79 -2.34
N PRO A 20 10.19 -8.97 -1.71
CA PRO A 20 9.66 -9.21 -0.37
C PRO A 20 10.35 -8.39 0.73
N ASP A 21 11.61 -8.00 0.52
CA ASP A 21 12.42 -7.21 1.47
C ASP A 21 12.26 -5.69 1.30
N LYS A 22 11.46 -5.25 0.32
CA LYS A 22 11.17 -3.83 0.07
C LYS A 22 9.84 -3.44 0.71
N PRO A 23 9.56 -2.12 0.87
CA PRO A 23 8.27 -1.67 1.38
C PRO A 23 7.12 -2.24 0.54
N TYR A 24 6.03 -2.60 1.20
CA TYR A 24 4.90 -3.36 0.66
C TYR A 24 5.25 -4.77 0.15
N GLY A 25 6.48 -5.25 0.37
CA GLY A 25 6.95 -6.58 -0.02
C GLY A 25 6.15 -7.73 0.60
N CYS A 26 5.37 -7.47 1.66
CA CYS A 26 4.40 -8.41 2.19
C CYS A 26 3.33 -8.86 1.17
N PHE A 27 3.11 -8.11 0.08
CA PHE A 27 2.22 -8.48 -1.02
C PHE A 27 2.87 -9.40 -2.05
N SER A 28 4.20 -9.50 -2.07
CA SER A 28 4.92 -10.39 -2.98
C SER A 28 4.52 -11.85 -2.73
N ASN A 29 4.47 -12.64 -3.80
CA ASN A 29 4.18 -14.07 -3.76
C ASN A 29 5.22 -14.88 -2.97
N SER A 30 6.45 -14.38 -2.91
CA SER A 30 7.61 -14.98 -2.25
C SER A 30 7.79 -14.51 -0.81
N SER A 31 6.95 -13.59 -0.33
CA SER A 31 7.01 -13.12 1.05
C SER A 31 6.80 -14.26 2.03
N ASN A 32 7.59 -14.25 3.13
CA ASN A 32 7.63 -15.30 4.13
C ASN A 32 6.43 -15.23 5.09
N HIS A 33 5.23 -15.42 4.55
CA HIS A 33 3.96 -15.44 5.25
C HIS A 33 3.25 -16.76 4.95
N PRO A 34 3.49 -17.81 5.77
CA PRO A 34 2.86 -19.10 5.55
C PRO A 34 1.34 -19.04 5.60
N ILE A 35 0.65 -19.69 4.67
CA ILE A 35 -0.82 -19.70 4.64
C ILE A 35 -1.34 -21.12 4.80
N GLU A 36 -2.36 -21.29 5.63
CA GLU A 36 -3.10 -22.54 5.74
C GLU A 36 -4.31 -22.49 4.80
N LEU A 37 -4.37 -23.42 3.84
CA LEU A 37 -5.43 -23.46 2.84
C LEU A 37 -5.71 -24.91 2.43
N GLU A 38 -6.98 -25.29 2.43
CA GLU A 38 -7.44 -26.65 2.10
C GLU A 38 -6.86 -27.76 3.01
N GLY A 39 -6.56 -27.42 4.27
CA GLY A 39 -6.01 -28.37 5.24
C GLY A 39 -4.50 -28.59 5.12
N GLU A 40 -3.83 -27.88 4.22
CA GLU A 40 -2.37 -27.89 4.07
C GLU A 40 -1.77 -26.53 4.42
N ARG A 41 -0.53 -26.55 4.93
CA ARG A 41 0.23 -25.33 5.24
C ARG A 41 1.28 -25.09 4.15
N TRP A 42 1.20 -23.93 3.53
CA TRP A 42 2.10 -23.49 2.46
C TRP A 42 3.07 -22.45 3.00
N THR A 43 4.36 -22.57 2.70
CA THR A 43 5.40 -21.64 3.17
C THR A 43 5.27 -20.24 2.56
N THR A 44 4.91 -20.17 1.28
CA THR A 44 4.60 -18.91 0.58
C THR A 44 3.43 -19.09 -0.37
N LEU A 45 2.88 -17.97 -0.84
CA LEU A 45 1.83 -17.96 -1.87
C LEU A 45 2.32 -18.61 -3.17
N GLU A 46 3.57 -18.38 -3.55
CA GLU A 46 4.18 -18.97 -4.74
C GLU A 46 4.10 -20.52 -4.72
N HIS A 47 4.43 -21.16 -3.59
CA HIS A 47 4.36 -22.62 -3.47
C HIS A 47 2.94 -23.16 -3.70
N TYR A 48 1.93 -22.46 -3.16
CA TYR A 48 0.53 -22.81 -3.39
C TYR A 48 0.14 -22.68 -4.86
N LEU A 49 0.50 -21.57 -5.52
CA LEU A 49 0.18 -21.33 -6.92
C LEU A 49 0.84 -22.35 -7.85
N GLN A 50 2.13 -22.65 -7.61
CA GLN A 50 2.86 -23.67 -8.36
C GLN A 50 2.19 -25.04 -8.24
N ALA A 51 1.74 -25.43 -7.04
CA ALA A 51 1.04 -26.69 -6.83
C ALA A 51 -0.31 -26.73 -7.56
N LYS A 52 -1.08 -25.65 -7.57
CA LYS A 52 -2.41 -25.60 -8.22
C LYS A 52 -2.36 -25.49 -9.73
N ASN A 53 -1.38 -24.79 -10.28
CA ASN A 53 -1.21 -24.66 -11.74
C ASN A 53 -0.95 -26.01 -12.43
N VAL A 54 -0.41 -27.01 -11.72
CA VAL A 54 -0.21 -28.37 -12.23
C VAL A 54 -1.54 -29.09 -12.53
N PHE A 55 -2.65 -28.71 -11.91
CA PHE A 55 -3.92 -29.43 -12.00
C PHE A 55 -4.94 -28.81 -12.99
N GLY A 56 -4.60 -27.74 -13.70
CA GLY A 56 -5.27 -27.25 -14.93
C GLY A 56 -6.79 -27.01 -14.89
N THR A 57 -7.40 -26.91 -13.71
CA THR A 57 -8.87 -27.07 -13.53
C THR A 57 -9.59 -25.81 -13.05
N THR A 58 -8.88 -24.71 -12.77
CA THR A 58 -9.46 -23.46 -12.25
C THR A 58 -8.75 -22.24 -12.83
N SER A 59 -9.47 -21.13 -12.95
CA SER A 59 -8.90 -19.84 -13.37
C SER A 59 -7.77 -19.43 -12.40
N GLU A 60 -6.58 -19.13 -12.95
CA GLU A 60 -5.42 -18.71 -12.17
C GLU A 60 -5.74 -17.54 -11.23
N LYS A 61 -6.57 -16.61 -11.71
CA LYS A 61 -7.07 -15.48 -10.93
C LYS A 61 -7.91 -15.91 -9.72
N GLU A 62 -8.79 -16.90 -9.88
CA GLU A 62 -9.64 -17.38 -8.77
C GLU A 62 -8.81 -18.09 -7.71
N ILE A 63 -7.84 -18.90 -8.13
CA ILE A 63 -6.87 -19.55 -7.24
C ILE A 63 -6.09 -18.48 -6.45
N MET A 64 -5.62 -17.44 -7.15
CA MET A 64 -4.91 -16.31 -6.56
C MET A 64 -5.78 -15.59 -5.52
N CYS A 65 -6.96 -15.12 -5.91
CA CYS A 65 -7.87 -14.41 -5.00
C CYS A 65 -8.21 -15.24 -3.76
N LYS A 66 -8.41 -16.56 -3.90
CA LYS A 66 -8.64 -17.46 -2.77
C LYS A 66 -7.48 -17.45 -1.77
N ALA A 67 -6.25 -17.59 -2.26
CA ALA A 67 -5.07 -17.61 -1.40
C ALA A 67 -4.77 -16.23 -0.79
N LEU A 68 -5.00 -15.15 -1.52
CA LEU A 68 -4.87 -13.78 -1.01
C LEU A 68 -5.89 -13.50 0.10
N ARG A 69 -7.14 -13.95 -0.05
CA ARG A 69 -8.16 -13.84 1.02
C ARG A 69 -7.72 -14.58 2.29
N ALA A 70 -7.23 -15.81 2.14
CA ALA A 70 -6.71 -16.58 3.27
C ALA A 70 -5.53 -15.88 3.96
N LYS A 71 -4.63 -15.26 3.17
CA LYS A 71 -3.52 -14.46 3.70
C LYS A 71 -4.00 -13.26 4.51
N VAL A 72 -4.96 -12.50 3.98
CA VAL A 72 -5.53 -11.34 4.68
C VAL A 72 -6.26 -11.73 5.97
N GLU A 73 -6.95 -12.88 5.95
CA GLU A 73 -7.65 -13.42 7.12
C GLU A 73 -6.68 -13.88 8.21
N GLN A 74 -5.59 -14.56 7.83
CA GLN A 74 -4.58 -15.08 8.76
C GLN A 74 -3.62 -14.00 9.27
N TYR A 75 -3.43 -12.92 8.52
CA TYR A 75 -2.50 -11.83 8.85
C TYR A 75 -3.21 -10.47 8.89
N PRO A 76 -3.80 -10.07 10.04
CA PRO A 76 -4.44 -8.78 10.21
C PRO A 76 -3.53 -7.59 9.87
N VAL A 77 -2.23 -7.72 10.11
CA VAL A 77 -1.24 -6.70 9.72
C VAL A 77 -1.22 -6.47 8.21
N ILE A 78 -1.27 -7.54 7.40
CA ILE A 78 -1.30 -7.44 5.93
C ILE A 78 -2.65 -6.85 5.48
N ARG A 79 -3.74 -7.19 6.17
CA ARG A 79 -5.05 -6.57 5.94
C ARG A 79 -5.00 -5.05 6.11
N GLU A 80 -4.41 -4.58 7.20
CA GLU A 80 -4.27 -3.14 7.49
C GLU A 80 -3.41 -2.44 6.43
N ILE A 81 -2.26 -3.01 6.07
CA ILE A 81 -1.39 -2.48 5.02
C ILE A 81 -2.13 -2.46 3.68
N LEU A 82 -2.92 -3.49 3.35
CA LEU A 82 -3.68 -3.54 2.10
C LEU A 82 -4.76 -2.44 2.04
N LEU A 83 -5.48 -2.22 3.14
CA LEU A 83 -6.51 -1.19 3.22
C LEU A 83 -5.91 0.22 3.13
N SER A 84 -4.71 0.45 3.70
CA SER A 84 -4.05 1.76 3.63
C SER A 84 -3.65 2.17 2.22
N THR A 85 -3.48 1.20 1.29
CA THR A 85 -3.19 1.50 -0.12
C THR A 85 -4.32 2.19 -0.86
N GLY A 86 -5.53 2.24 -0.29
CA GLY A 86 -6.67 2.98 -0.85
C GLY A 86 -6.93 2.66 -2.31
N ASP A 87 -7.00 3.69 -3.15
CA ASP A 87 -7.21 3.58 -4.60
C ASP A 87 -5.93 3.49 -5.43
N ALA A 88 -4.77 3.25 -4.79
CA ALA A 88 -3.50 3.08 -5.50
C ALA A 88 -3.51 1.81 -6.36
N THR A 89 -2.87 1.89 -7.52
CA THR A 89 -2.61 0.76 -8.40
C THR A 89 -1.46 -0.06 -7.82
N LEU A 90 -1.75 -1.30 -7.46
CA LEU A 90 -0.75 -2.24 -6.98
C LEU A 90 -0.09 -2.90 -8.19
N ILE A 91 1.24 -2.82 -8.29
CA ILE A 91 2.01 -3.36 -9.42
C ILE A 91 3.02 -4.40 -8.95
N ASP A 92 2.89 -5.59 -9.54
CA ASP A 92 3.89 -6.65 -9.52
C ASP A 92 4.41 -6.90 -10.94
N ARG A 93 5.72 -6.77 -11.12
CA ARG A 93 6.48 -6.98 -12.36
C ARG A 93 7.16 -8.35 -12.39
N THR A 94 6.97 -9.19 -11.37
CA THR A 94 7.61 -10.50 -11.29
C THR A 94 6.88 -11.58 -12.09
N SER A 95 5.58 -11.40 -12.39
CA SER A 95 4.76 -12.38 -13.13
C SER A 95 4.87 -12.27 -14.66
N SER A 96 4.66 -13.39 -15.35
CA SER A 96 4.64 -13.47 -16.82
C SER A 96 3.41 -12.82 -17.46
N ASP A 97 2.24 -12.87 -16.80
CA ASP A 97 1.08 -12.04 -17.15
C ASP A 97 1.28 -10.66 -16.52
N PRO A 98 1.22 -9.56 -17.30
CA PRO A 98 1.32 -8.21 -16.75
C PRO A 98 0.33 -7.99 -15.60
N ASN A 99 0.89 -7.87 -14.39
CA ASN A 99 0.21 -7.46 -13.17
C ASN A 99 -1.04 -8.27 -12.79
N LEU A 100 -1.03 -9.59 -12.99
CA LEU A 100 -2.13 -10.46 -12.53
C LEU A 100 -2.26 -10.41 -11.00
N LEU A 101 -1.13 -10.48 -10.28
CA LEU A 101 -1.10 -10.46 -8.81
C LEU A 101 -1.62 -9.13 -8.26
N GLY A 102 -1.19 -8.00 -8.82
CA GLY A 102 -1.69 -6.68 -8.39
C GLY A 102 -3.19 -6.53 -8.62
N ARG A 103 -3.72 -6.98 -9.76
CA ARG A 103 -5.18 -6.99 -10.01
C ARG A 103 -5.94 -7.84 -9.00
N ALA A 104 -5.41 -9.02 -8.64
CA ALA A 104 -6.02 -9.87 -7.62
C ALA A 104 -6.00 -9.22 -6.24
N TRP A 105 -4.90 -8.57 -5.84
CA TRP A 105 -4.83 -7.82 -4.58
C TRP A 105 -5.83 -6.66 -4.54
N MET A 106 -5.97 -5.89 -5.63
CA MET A 106 -6.93 -4.80 -5.72
C MET A 106 -8.37 -5.29 -5.60
N GLU A 107 -8.71 -6.41 -6.25
CA GLU A 107 -10.04 -7.02 -6.12
C GLU A 107 -10.33 -7.52 -4.70
N VAL A 108 -9.34 -8.17 -4.06
CA VAL A 108 -9.48 -8.59 -2.66
C VAL A 108 -9.68 -7.37 -1.78
N ARG A 109 -8.84 -6.34 -1.91
CA ARG A 109 -8.91 -5.07 -1.18
C ARG A 109 -10.30 -4.42 -1.25
N GLU A 110 -10.85 -4.28 -2.46
CA GLU A 110 -12.15 -3.65 -2.69
C GLU A 110 -13.32 -4.42 -2.06
N SER A 111 -13.14 -5.71 -1.81
CA SER A 111 -14.14 -6.56 -1.17
C SER A 111 -14.06 -6.62 0.36
N LEU A 112 -13.05 -6.01 0.98
CA LEU A 112 -12.85 -6.04 2.43
C LEU A 112 -13.69 -4.97 3.14
N ASP A 113 -14.20 -5.33 4.33
CA ASP A 113 -14.89 -4.37 5.20
C ASP A 113 -13.96 -3.23 5.63
N GLY A 114 -14.47 -2.00 5.58
CA GLY A 114 -13.69 -0.81 5.93
C GLY A 114 -12.79 -0.29 4.81
N TYR A 115 -12.87 -0.85 3.60
CA TYR A 115 -12.19 -0.28 2.44
C TYR A 115 -12.68 1.15 2.15
N GLN A 116 -11.72 2.04 1.96
CA GLN A 116 -11.96 3.39 1.47
C GLN A 116 -11.01 3.69 0.30
N PRO A 117 -11.49 4.29 -0.81
CA PRO A 117 -10.67 4.65 -1.96
C PRO A 117 -9.88 5.95 -1.69
N HIS A 118 -9.22 6.03 -0.54
CA HIS A 118 -8.47 7.18 -0.10
C HIS A 118 -6.99 6.83 0.04
N PHE A 119 -6.20 7.18 -0.98
CA PHE A 119 -4.75 7.21 -0.89
C PHE A 119 -4.21 8.62 -1.18
N TYR A 120 -3.25 9.10 -0.39
CA TYR A 120 -2.57 10.38 -0.62
C TYR A 120 -1.06 10.15 -0.74
N LEU A 121 -0.45 10.85 -1.68
CA LEU A 121 1.02 10.92 -1.79
C LEU A 121 1.58 11.91 -0.76
N PRO A 122 2.85 11.81 -0.38
CA PRO A 122 3.42 12.80 0.52
C PRO A 122 3.50 14.19 -0.12
N PRO A 123 3.41 15.26 0.67
CA PRO A 123 3.54 16.64 0.22
C PRO A 123 4.76 16.90 -0.68
N TRP A 124 5.93 16.37 -0.32
CA TRP A 124 7.17 16.53 -1.10
C TRP A 124 7.19 15.78 -2.43
N ILE A 125 6.32 14.79 -2.61
CA ILE A 125 6.14 14.10 -3.90
C ILE A 125 5.18 14.89 -4.79
N VAL A 126 4.10 15.42 -4.21
CA VAL A 126 3.07 16.16 -4.96
C VAL A 126 3.53 17.57 -5.32
N PHE A 127 4.24 18.23 -4.41
CA PHE A 127 4.70 19.61 -4.52
C PHE A 127 6.20 19.70 -4.23
N PRO A 128 7.06 19.16 -5.12
CA PRO A 128 8.50 19.09 -4.87
C PRO A 128 9.19 20.46 -4.83
N GLU A 129 8.55 21.50 -5.37
CA GLU A 129 9.08 22.87 -5.38
C GLU A 129 8.70 23.65 -4.11
N GLU A 130 7.75 23.15 -3.32
CA GLU A 130 7.23 23.85 -2.14
C GLU A 130 7.99 23.44 -0.88
N HIS A 131 8.61 24.43 -0.24
CA HIS A 131 9.26 24.25 1.06
C HIS A 131 8.23 23.98 2.17
N PRO A 132 8.51 23.17 3.20
CA PRO A 132 7.55 22.87 4.28
C PRO A 132 7.03 24.10 5.04
N TYR A 133 7.85 25.14 5.17
CA TYR A 133 7.44 26.43 5.77
C TYR A 133 6.81 27.44 4.79
N SER A 134 6.58 27.05 3.52
CA SER A 134 5.97 27.92 2.52
C SER A 134 4.58 28.39 2.96
N LEU A 135 4.21 29.63 2.61
CA LEU A 135 2.85 30.14 2.82
C LEU A 135 1.81 29.31 2.06
N PHE A 136 2.23 28.58 1.03
CA PHE A 136 1.39 27.65 0.27
C PHE A 136 0.60 26.67 1.16
N TRP A 137 1.22 26.19 2.26
CA TRP A 137 0.58 25.25 3.19
C TRP A 137 -0.41 25.89 4.15
N ARG A 138 -0.45 27.23 4.21
CA ARG A 138 -1.30 28.00 5.11
C ARG A 138 -2.46 28.71 4.40
N MET A 139 -2.54 28.59 3.07
CA MET A 139 -3.64 29.15 2.30
C MET A 139 -3.88 28.43 0.97
N GLY A 140 -5.15 28.33 0.59
CA GLY A 140 -5.54 27.87 -0.75
C GLY A 140 -5.40 26.36 -0.90
N PHE A 141 -4.84 25.91 -2.04
CA PHE A 141 -4.83 24.48 -2.37
C PHE A 141 -3.85 23.66 -1.52
N GLY A 142 -2.71 24.23 -1.11
CA GLY A 142 -1.76 23.54 -0.24
C GLY A 142 -2.33 23.28 1.16
N GLU A 143 -3.01 24.27 1.73
CA GLU A 143 -3.76 24.12 2.99
C GLU A 143 -4.83 23.03 2.88
N ASP A 144 -5.67 23.09 1.84
CA ASP A 144 -6.72 22.10 1.59
C ASP A 144 -6.15 20.68 1.46
N TYR A 145 -5.02 20.54 0.76
CA TYR A 145 -4.29 19.28 0.67
C TYR A 145 -3.83 18.77 2.04
N ALA A 146 -3.12 19.61 2.79
CA ALA A 146 -2.57 19.29 4.10
C ALA A 146 -3.67 18.92 5.11
N MET A 147 -4.80 19.64 5.10
CA MET A 147 -5.96 19.37 5.96
C MET A 147 -6.56 17.98 5.76
N HIS A 148 -6.42 17.39 4.58
CA HIS A 148 -6.89 16.03 4.31
C HIS A 148 -5.79 14.98 4.44
N TYR A 149 -4.55 15.36 4.12
CA TYR A 149 -3.39 14.49 4.18
C TYR A 149 -3.04 14.09 5.62
N TRP A 150 -2.87 15.05 6.53
CA TRP A 150 -2.39 14.76 7.88
C TRP A 150 -3.35 13.87 8.68
N PRO A 151 -4.67 14.14 8.74
CA PRO A 151 -5.58 13.26 9.47
C PRO A 151 -5.69 11.86 8.85
N TRP A 152 -5.58 11.75 7.52
CA TRP A 152 -5.55 10.45 6.85
C TRP A 152 -4.29 9.66 7.23
N LEU A 153 -3.14 10.32 7.28
CA LEU A 153 -1.86 9.72 7.62
C LEU A 153 -1.79 9.32 9.11
N GLU A 154 -2.39 10.11 10.01
CA GLU A 154 -2.51 9.81 11.44
C GLU A 154 -3.50 8.69 11.76
N ALA A 155 -4.57 8.56 10.96
CA ALA A 155 -5.55 7.49 11.13
C ALA A 155 -5.04 6.11 10.68
N MET A 156 -3.88 6.05 10.00
CA MET A 156 -3.29 4.82 9.50
C MET A 156 -2.74 3.95 10.65
N SER A 157 -2.80 2.62 10.51
CA SER A 157 -2.20 1.74 11.52
C SER A 157 -0.68 1.88 11.52
N VAL A 158 -0.04 1.61 12.66
CA VAL A 158 1.43 1.73 12.83
C VAL A 158 2.19 0.90 11.78
N ASN A 159 1.69 -0.30 11.45
CA ASN A 159 2.32 -1.17 10.47
C ASN A 159 2.19 -0.61 9.05
N ALA A 160 0.99 -0.15 8.70
CA ALA A 160 0.75 0.49 7.41
C ALA A 160 1.56 1.79 7.25
N ARG A 161 1.67 2.58 8.32
CA ARG A 161 2.47 3.81 8.34
C ARG A 161 3.95 3.51 8.13
N LYS A 162 4.48 2.46 8.76
CA LYS A 162 5.85 2.01 8.55
C LYS A 162 6.15 1.66 7.09
N GLU A 163 5.25 0.94 6.41
CA GLU A 163 5.40 0.61 4.99
C GLU A 163 5.32 1.88 4.11
N TYR A 164 4.41 2.79 4.44
CA TYR A 164 4.24 4.06 3.74
C TYR A 164 5.49 4.94 3.84
N ASP A 165 6.00 5.20 5.05
CA ASP A 165 7.18 6.04 5.30
C ASP A 165 8.45 5.42 4.69
N ALA A 166 8.57 4.08 4.72
CA ALA A 166 9.68 3.39 4.09
C ALA A 166 9.64 3.45 2.55
N TYR A 167 8.43 3.48 1.96
CA TYR A 167 8.26 3.62 0.51
C TYR A 167 8.46 5.06 0.03
N PHE A 168 8.04 6.04 0.84
CA PHE A 168 8.24 7.45 0.57
C PHE A 168 9.14 8.10 1.64
N PRO A 169 10.47 7.97 1.52
CA PRO A 169 11.38 8.53 2.50
C PRO A 169 11.24 10.06 2.55
N GLU A 170 11.23 10.58 3.77
CA GLU A 170 11.16 12.02 4.03
C GLU A 170 12.49 12.71 3.68
N PRO A 171 12.47 13.76 2.84
CA PRO A 171 13.64 14.57 2.54
C PRO A 171 14.18 15.28 3.77
N GLU A 172 15.47 15.63 3.76
CA GLU A 172 16.10 16.34 4.88
C GLU A 172 15.39 17.65 5.22
N ASP A 173 15.02 18.43 4.21
CA ASP A 173 14.34 19.72 4.39
C ASP A 173 12.96 19.59 5.05
N TRP A 174 12.36 18.39 5.02
CA TRP A 174 11.06 18.07 5.61
C TRP A 174 11.17 17.48 7.02
N LYS A 175 12.38 17.16 7.49
CA LYS A 175 12.60 16.75 8.88
C LYS A 175 12.52 17.97 9.78
N PHE A 176 11.51 18.01 10.63
CA PHE A 176 11.41 19.02 11.67
C PHE A 176 12.27 18.57 12.86
N GLU A 177 13.24 19.38 13.26
CA GLU A 177 13.94 19.15 14.53
C GLU A 177 12.92 19.28 15.66
N ASP A 178 12.75 18.22 16.44
CA ASP A 178 12.00 18.27 17.69
C ASP A 178 12.80 19.16 18.66
N LEU A 179 12.51 20.46 18.65
CA LEU A 179 13.11 21.46 19.53
C LEU A 179 12.80 21.21 21.03
N ASP A 180 12.05 20.16 21.34
CA ASP A 180 11.67 19.74 22.68
C ASP A 180 12.68 18.74 23.32
N GLU A 181 13.70 18.25 22.59
CA GLU A 181 14.74 17.36 23.15
C GLU A 181 15.98 18.11 23.72
N GLU A 182 16.01 19.45 23.68
CA GLU A 182 17.09 20.27 24.29
C GLU A 182 16.74 20.86 25.66
N GLU A 183 15.87 20.23 26.46
CA GLU A 183 15.70 20.62 27.89
C GLU A 183 15.46 19.40 28.82
N GLU A 184 16.47 18.53 29.00
CA GLU A 184 16.60 17.68 30.20
C GLU A 184 18.05 17.54 30.70
#